data_AF-A0A8J3UAW8-F1
#
_entry.id   AF-A0A8J3UAW8-F1
#
_cell.length_a   1.000
_cell.length_b   1.000
_cell.length_c   1.000
_cell.angle_alpha   90.00
_cell.angle_beta   90.00
_cell.angle_gamma   90.00
#
_symmetry.space_group_name_H-M   'P 1'
#
loop_
_entity.id
_entity.type
_entity.pdbx_description
1 polymer ?
#
loop_
_entity_poly.entity_id
_entity_poly.type
_entity_poly.pdbx_seq_one_letter_code
_entity_poly.pdbx_strand_id
1 'polypeptide(L)'
;MTAEPLHHAEDDPAEILRVLPERWHEQFLSEYHRALDAAHEVWRFQQLRELLRVWRLHAAAVSDPDFDRAEQAVRAGRREEFVSMEDAFPGWADRR
;
A
#
# COMPACT_ATOMS: atom_id res chain seq x y z
N MET A 1 13.32 -25.65 -13.65
CA MET A 1 13.09 -24.35 -12.98
C MET A 1 11.69 -24.39 -12.40
N THR A 2 11.56 -24.61 -11.09
CA THR A 2 10.29 -24.53 -10.36
C THR A 2 10.20 -23.12 -9.78
N ALA A 3 9.20 -22.34 -10.18
CA ALA A 3 8.86 -21.09 -9.52
C ALA A 3 8.24 -21.45 -8.17
N GLU A 4 9.01 -21.37 -7.09
CA GLU A 4 8.44 -21.43 -5.75
C GLU A 4 7.49 -20.24 -5.57
N PRO A 5 6.25 -20.45 -5.12
CA PRO A 5 5.39 -19.34 -4.77
C PRO A 5 6.05 -18.63 -3.58
N LEU A 6 6.45 -17.38 -3.77
CA LEU A 6 6.83 -16.50 -2.68
C LEU A 6 5.58 -16.30 -1.81
N HIS A 7 5.42 -17.15 -0.81
CA HIS A 7 4.48 -16.87 0.27
C HIS A 7 5.12 -15.74 1.08
N HIS A 8 4.82 -14.51 0.68
CA HIS A 8 5.32 -13.33 1.37
C HIS A 8 4.69 -13.31 2.77
N ALA A 9 5.47 -13.73 3.78
CA ALA A 9 5.15 -13.49 5.19
C ALA A 9 4.90 -11.98 5.49
N GLU A 10 5.26 -11.11 4.56
CA GLU A 10 5.04 -9.66 4.60
C GLU A 10 3.59 -9.23 4.35
N ASP A 11 2.72 -10.12 3.84
CA ASP A 11 1.27 -9.85 3.72
C ASP A 11 0.50 -10.31 4.98
N ASP A 12 1.20 -10.63 6.07
CA ASP A 12 0.58 -10.99 7.36
C ASP A 12 -0.12 -9.75 7.97
N PRO A 13 -1.44 -9.82 8.22
CA PRO A 13 -2.20 -8.74 8.85
C PRO A 13 -1.59 -8.23 10.17
N ALA A 14 -0.97 -9.13 10.96
CA ALA A 14 -0.36 -8.76 12.23
C ALA A 14 0.91 -7.93 12.05
N GLU A 15 1.75 -8.27 11.05
CA GLU A 15 2.94 -7.48 10.73
C GLU A 15 2.58 -6.12 10.13
N ILE A 16 1.53 -6.07 9.31
CA ILE A 16 1.00 -4.80 8.78
C ILE A 16 0.55 -3.91 9.94
N LEU A 17 -0.25 -4.43 10.89
CA LEU A 17 -0.69 -3.68 12.07
C LEU A 17 0.46 -3.18 12.94
N ARG A 18 1.54 -3.96 13.07
CA ARG A 18 2.70 -3.60 13.88
C ARG A 18 3.44 -2.37 13.34
N VAL A 19 3.50 -2.21 12.02
CA VAL A 19 4.24 -1.13 11.36
C VAL A 19 3.34 0.06 11.03
N LEU A 20 2.05 -0.19 10.82
CA LEU A 20 1.08 0.84 10.50
C LEU A 20 0.88 1.81 11.69
N PRO A 21 0.88 3.14 11.48
CA PRO A 21 0.54 4.10 12.52
C PRO A 21 -0.89 3.93 13.02
N GLU A 22 -1.12 4.15 14.33
CA GLU A 22 -2.41 3.92 15.02
C GLU A 22 -3.61 4.58 14.32
N ARG A 23 -3.41 5.77 13.73
CA ARG A 23 -4.46 6.52 13.00
C ARG A 23 -5.12 5.72 11.86
N TRP A 24 -4.43 4.73 11.32
CA TRP A 24 -4.90 3.90 10.20
C TRP A 24 -5.40 2.52 10.64
N HIS A 25 -5.23 2.14 11.91
CA HIS A 25 -5.59 0.81 12.41
C HIS A 25 -7.07 0.50 12.24
N GLU A 26 -7.94 1.45 12.60
CA GLU A 26 -9.40 1.27 12.48
C GLU A 26 -9.83 1.03 11.04
N GLN A 27 -9.28 1.81 10.10
CA GLN A 27 -9.61 1.66 8.68
C GLN A 27 -9.12 0.31 8.15
N PHE A 28 -7.88 -0.07 8.45
CA PHE A 28 -7.33 -1.36 8.05
C PHE A 28 -8.19 -2.52 8.56
N LEU A 29 -8.53 -2.53 9.86
CA LEU A 29 -9.33 -3.58 10.46
C LEU A 29 -10.74 -3.65 9.86
N SER A 30 -11.37 -2.51 9.59
CA SER A 30 -12.69 -2.45 8.95
C SER A 30 -12.67 -3.09 7.55
N GLU A 31 -11.71 -2.71 6.72
CA GLU A 31 -11.57 -3.25 5.37
C GLU A 31 -11.17 -4.74 5.39
N TYR A 32 -10.27 -5.12 6.29
CA TYR A 32 -9.82 -6.50 6.48
C TYR A 32 -10.99 -7.41 6.88
N HIS A 33 -11.78 -7.05 7.90
CA HIS A 33 -12.94 -7.84 8.32
C HIS A 33 -13.97 -7.97 7.19
N ARG A 34 -14.25 -6.88 6.47
CA ARG A 34 -15.16 -6.91 5.32
C ARG A 34 -14.68 -7.87 4.22
N ALA A 35 -13.39 -7.86 3.91
CA ALA A 35 -12.80 -8.75 2.92
C ALA A 35 -12.77 -10.21 3.40
N LEU A 36 -12.53 -10.44 4.69
CA LEU A 36 -12.55 -11.76 5.31
C LEU A 36 -13.96 -12.37 5.32
N ASP A 37 -14.98 -11.59 5.69
CA ASP A 37 -16.39 -12.01 5.63
C ASP A 37 -16.84 -12.32 4.20
N ALA A 38 -16.25 -11.64 3.23
CA ALA A 38 -16.48 -11.91 1.81
C ALA A 38 -15.72 -13.15 1.33
N ALA A 39 -14.63 -13.56 1.97
CA ALA A 39 -13.71 -14.61 1.50
C ALA A 39 -14.24 -16.05 1.61
N HIS A 40 -15.53 -16.26 1.90
CA HIS A 40 -16.17 -17.57 1.85
C HIS A 40 -16.14 -18.20 0.44
N GLU A 41 -15.99 -17.39 -0.61
CA GLU A 41 -15.81 -17.86 -1.98
C GLU A 41 -14.33 -17.78 -2.39
N VAL A 42 -13.80 -18.83 -3.03
CA VAL A 42 -12.38 -18.96 -3.38
C VAL A 42 -11.83 -17.80 -4.22
N TRP A 43 -12.65 -17.17 -5.08
CA TRP A 43 -12.25 -16.00 -5.86
C TRP A 43 -12.15 -14.72 -5.01
N ARG A 44 -12.90 -14.63 -3.91
CA ARG A 44 -12.84 -13.50 -2.98
C ARG A 44 -11.63 -13.57 -2.05
N PHE A 45 -10.98 -14.73 -1.94
CA PHE A 45 -9.68 -14.85 -1.30
C PHE A 45 -8.60 -14.02 -2.02
N GLN A 46 -8.66 -13.88 -3.35
CA GLN A 46 -7.73 -13.01 -4.09
C GLN A 46 -7.94 -11.53 -3.76
N GLN A 47 -9.19 -11.11 -3.48
CA GLN A 47 -9.47 -9.73 -3.06
C GLN A 47 -8.88 -9.43 -1.68
N LEU A 48 -8.95 -10.39 -0.76
CA LEU A 48 -8.29 -10.28 0.54
C LEU A 48 -6.77 -10.14 0.38
N ARG A 49 -6.15 -10.93 -0.50
CA ARG A 49 -4.71 -10.84 -0.76
C ARG A 49 -4.31 -9.49 -1.36
N GLU A 50 -5.08 -8.98 -2.32
CA GLU A 50 -4.80 -7.68 -2.93
C GLU A 50 -4.95 -6.55 -1.90
N LEU A 51 -5.97 -6.63 -1.03
CA LEU A 51 -6.16 -5.69 0.07
C LEU A 51 -4.93 -5.67 0.99
N LEU A 52 -4.44 -6.84 1.42
CA LEU A 52 -3.28 -6.94 2.30
C LEU A 52 -2.02 -6.35 1.64
N ARG A 53 -1.83 -6.60 0.34
CA ARG A 53 -0.72 -6.05 -0.42
C ARG A 53 -0.76 -4.52 -0.49
N VAL A 54 -1.93 -3.93 -0.72
CA VAL A 54 -2.13 -2.48 -0.75
C VAL A 54 -1.82 -1.88 0.63
N TRP A 55 -2.35 -2.48 1.69
CA TRP A 55 -2.13 -2.01 3.06
C TRP A 55 -0.68 -2.14 3.52
N ARG A 56 0.03 -3.17 3.06
CA ARG A 56 1.48 -3.29 3.28
C ARG A 56 2.25 -2.14 2.64
N LEU A 57 1.96 -1.82 1.39
CA LEU A 57 2.60 -0.68 0.68
C LEU A 57 2.27 0.64 1.38
N HIS A 58 1.02 0.81 1.81
CA HIS A 58 0.61 1.97 2.56
C HIS A 58 1.36 2.07 3.90
N ALA A 59 1.44 0.98 4.67
CA ALA A 59 2.13 0.95 5.95
C ALA A 59 3.61 1.32 5.78
N ALA A 60 4.29 0.76 4.78
CA ALA A 60 5.66 1.12 4.45
C ALA A 60 5.80 2.62 4.18
N ALA A 61 4.92 3.19 3.35
CA ALA A 61 4.93 4.60 3.03
C ALA A 61 4.72 5.49 4.27
N VAL A 62 3.64 5.30 5.03
CA VAL A 62 3.33 6.20 6.16
C VAL A 62 4.15 5.95 7.42
N SER A 63 4.90 4.85 7.48
CA SER A 63 5.89 4.63 8.54
C SER A 63 7.20 5.39 8.29
N ASP A 64 7.43 5.85 7.06
CA ASP A 64 8.59 6.66 6.68
C ASP A 64 8.36 8.14 7.05
N PRO A 65 9.19 8.73 7.92
CA PRO A 65 9.08 10.16 8.28
C PRO A 65 9.20 11.11 7.09
N ASP A 66 9.92 10.72 6.03
CA ASP A 66 10.07 11.53 4.83
C ASP A 66 8.79 11.52 3.98
N PHE A 67 7.97 10.48 4.08
CA PHE A 67 6.65 10.45 3.46
C PHE A 67 5.70 11.50 4.07
N ASP A 68 5.64 11.58 5.40
CA ASP A 68 4.81 12.59 6.09
C ASP A 68 5.29 14.03 5.72
N ARG A 69 6.60 14.24 5.57
CA ARG A 69 7.16 15.53 5.11
C ARG A 69 6.75 15.85 3.67
N ALA A 70 6.88 14.86 2.77
CA ALA A 70 6.47 15.01 1.37
C ALA A 70 4.97 15.30 1.26
N GLU A 71 4.13 14.62 2.03
CA GLU A 71 2.68 14.87 2.07
C GLU A 71 2.37 16.31 2.52
N GLN A 72 3.06 16.79 3.56
CA GLN A 72 2.92 18.18 4.02
C GLN A 72 3.39 19.19 2.97
N ALA A 73 4.48 18.92 2.24
CA ALA A 73 4.96 19.78 1.16
C ALA A 73 3.94 19.89 0.02
N VAL A 74 3.34 18.76 -0.38
CA VAL A 74 2.25 18.73 -1.38
C VAL A 74 1.04 19.52 -0.89
N ARG A 75 0.60 19.32 0.36
CA ARG A 75 -0.54 20.05 0.96
C ARG A 75 -0.27 21.55 1.07
N ALA A 76 0.98 21.95 1.32
CA ALA A 76 1.42 23.33 1.35
C ALA A 76 1.66 23.94 -0.04
N GLY A 77 1.50 23.17 -1.12
CA GLY A 77 1.68 23.63 -2.49
C GLY A 77 3.14 23.80 -2.92
N ARG A 78 4.11 23.29 -2.14
CA ARG A 78 5.55 23.33 -2.46
C ARG A 78 5.90 22.28 -3.50
N ARG A 79 5.47 22.50 -4.73
CA ARG A 79 5.64 21.56 -5.86
C ARG A 79 7.05 21.56 -6.44
N GLU A 80 7.83 22.61 -6.18
CA GLU A 80 9.23 22.76 -6.55
C GLU A 80 10.16 21.71 -5.94
N GLU A 81 9.73 21.06 -4.84
CA GLU A 81 10.45 19.94 -4.21
C GLU A 81 10.27 18.62 -4.98
N PHE A 82 9.43 18.58 -6.01
CA PHE A 82 9.06 17.37 -6.74
C PHE A 82 9.38 17.49 -8.24
N VAL A 83 9.74 16.36 -8.84
CA VAL A 83 9.91 16.23 -10.30
C VAL A 83 8.69 15.53 -10.88
N SER A 84 8.20 16.00 -12.03
CA SER A 84 7.09 15.35 -12.73
C SER A 84 7.48 13.92 -13.13
N MET A 85 6.50 13.03 -13.18
CA MET A 85 6.71 11.65 -13.61
C MET A 85 7.23 11.57 -15.06
N GLU A 86 6.82 12.50 -15.92
CA GLU A 86 7.31 12.61 -17.29
C GLU A 86 8.77 13.07 -17.36
N ASP A 87 9.16 14.01 -16.50
CA ASP A 87 10.54 14.53 -16.44
C ASP A 87 11.50 13.50 -15.84
N ALA A 88 11.06 12.75 -14.82
CA ALA A 88 11.85 11.69 -14.20
C ALA A 88 11.96 10.44 -15.10
N PHE A 89 10.90 10.14 -15.86
CA PHE A 89 10.82 8.97 -16.73
C PHE A 89 10.31 9.37 -18.12
N PRO A 90 11.23 9.73 -19.04
CA PRO A 90 10.87 10.08 -20.41
C PRO A 90 10.07 8.96 -21.11
N GLY A 91 8.96 9.32 -21.77
CA GLY A 91 8.07 8.37 -22.46
C GLY A 91 7.09 7.64 -21.54
N TRP A 92 6.96 8.06 -20.29
CA TRP A 92 5.99 7.45 -19.36
C TRP A 92 4.53 7.61 -19.81
N ALA A 93 4.19 8.76 -20.40
CA ALA A 93 2.84 9.03 -20.89
C ALA A 93 2.37 8.02 -21.96
N ASP A 94 3.31 7.41 -22.69
CA ASP A 94 3.03 6.47 -23.78
C ASP A 94 2.80 5.03 -23.30
N ARG A 95 2.97 4.75 -22.00
CA ARG A 95 2.76 3.41 -21.41
C ARG A 95 1.36 3.19 -20.83
N ARG A 96 0.48 4.18 -20.92
CA ARG A 96 -0.87 4.16 -20.32
C ARG A 96 -1.93 3.69 -21.30
#